data_AF-A0A7C5FJA9-F1
#
_entry.id   AF-A0A7C5FJA9-F1
#
_cell.length_a   1.000
_cell.length_b   1.000
_cell.length_c   1.000
_cell.angle_alpha   90.00
_cell.angle_beta   90.00
_cell.angle_gamma   90.00
#
_symmetry.space_group_name_H-M   'P 1'
#
loop_
_entity.id
_entity.type
_entity.pdbx_description
1 polymer ?
#
loop_
_entity_poly.entity_id
_entity_poly.type
_entity_poly.pdbx_seq_one_letter_code
_entity_poly.pdbx_strand_id
1 'polypeptide(L)'
;MKYLSQINATTIPTLVPVYGKVTSISSLINLIFPLAIVGAALIFLVTTLYGAFTWLTAGSETKNVQKAQKIFIFSILGLVIVIVSYVAVKLIGVILNINLPL
;
A
#
# COMPACT_ATOMS: atom_id res chain seq x y z
N MET A 1 45.81 -23.66 4.22
CA MET A 1 44.37 -24.05 4.16
C MET A 1 43.50 -23.20 5.12
N LYS A 2 43.75 -21.89 5.27
CA LYS A 2 43.05 -21.02 6.25
C LYS A 2 42.02 -20.06 5.63
N TYR A 3 41.80 -20.17 4.32
CA TYR A 3 40.92 -19.28 3.55
C TYR A 3 39.64 -19.96 3.05
N LEU A 4 39.46 -21.26 3.27
CA LEU A 4 38.24 -21.98 2.88
C LEU A 4 37.27 -22.23 4.04
N SER A 5 37.66 -21.88 5.28
CA SER A 5 36.82 -22.05 6.48
C SER A 5 35.91 -20.85 6.77
N GLN A 6 35.84 -19.86 5.87
CA GLN A 6 34.96 -18.69 6.00
C GLN A 6 33.88 -18.60 4.92
N ILE A 7 33.71 -19.64 4.10
CA ILE A 7 32.51 -19.78 3.28
C ILE A 7 31.50 -20.58 4.10
N ASN A 8 31.10 -20.01 5.23
CA ASN A 8 29.91 -20.45 5.95
C ASN A 8 28.73 -19.86 5.18
N ALA A 9 27.74 -20.67 4.81
CA ALA A 9 26.58 -20.24 4.01
C ALA A 9 25.72 -19.14 4.67
N THR A 10 26.11 -18.66 5.86
CA THR A 10 25.46 -17.62 6.65
C THR A 10 26.03 -16.21 6.43
N THR A 11 27.16 -16.04 5.73
CA THR A 11 27.72 -14.70 5.39
C THR A 11 27.39 -14.24 3.97
N ILE A 12 26.58 -15.01 3.23
CA ILE A 12 25.97 -14.48 2.00
C ILE A 12 24.97 -13.42 2.45
N PRO A 13 25.18 -12.12 2.14
CA PRO A 13 24.15 -11.13 2.37
C PRO A 13 22.96 -11.63 1.55
N THR A 14 21.87 -11.98 2.23
CA THR A 14 20.61 -12.34 1.60
C THR A 14 20.15 -11.12 0.82
N LEU A 15 20.57 -11.04 -0.44
CA LEU A 15 20.11 -10.09 -1.42
C LEU A 15 18.60 -10.34 -1.51
N VAL A 16 17.87 -9.47 -0.81
CA VAL A 16 16.43 -9.49 -0.59
C VAL A 16 15.97 -10.57 0.43
N PRO A 17 15.41 -10.19 1.59
CA PRO A 17 14.88 -11.10 2.62
C PRO A 17 13.63 -11.91 2.20
N VAL A 18 13.37 -12.05 0.89
CA VAL A 18 12.12 -12.58 0.35
C VAL A 18 12.12 -14.11 0.21
N TYR A 19 13.27 -14.77 0.11
CA TYR A 19 13.31 -16.20 -0.24
C TYR A 19 13.46 -17.18 0.95
N GLY A 20 13.64 -16.71 2.19
CA GLY A 20 13.90 -17.57 3.34
C GLY A 20 12.77 -17.68 4.38
N LYS A 21 11.68 -16.91 4.27
CA LYS A 21 10.66 -16.85 5.33
C LYS A 21 9.24 -16.64 4.80
N VAL A 22 8.76 -17.53 3.94
CA VAL A 22 7.31 -17.63 3.62
C VAL A 22 6.56 -18.60 4.57
N THR A 23 7.06 -18.81 5.79
CA THR A 23 6.43 -19.71 6.78
C THR A 23 5.48 -18.98 7.74
N SER A 24 5.45 -17.63 7.72
CA SER A 24 4.70 -16.83 8.69
C SER A 24 3.82 -15.79 8.00
N ILE A 25 2.58 -15.65 8.46
CA ILE A 25 1.62 -14.66 7.97
C ILE A 25 2.19 -13.23 8.01
N SER A 26 3.05 -12.94 8.99
CA SER A 26 3.73 -11.64 9.12
C SER A 26 4.64 -11.31 7.94
N SER A 27 5.32 -12.29 7.33
CA SER A 27 6.20 -12.05 6.18
C SER A 27 5.40 -11.71 4.93
N LEU A 28 4.26 -12.39 4.73
CA LEU A 28 3.36 -12.09 3.62
C LEU A 28 2.76 -10.70 3.76
N ILE A 29 2.34 -10.33 4.97
CA ILE A 29 1.85 -8.99 5.26
C ILE A 29 2.95 -7.95 4.98
N ASN A 30 4.17 -8.11 5.48
CA ASN A 30 5.26 -7.15 5.25
C ASN A 30 5.63 -6.97 3.77
N LEU A 31 5.37 -7.96 2.92
CA LEU A 31 5.59 -7.85 1.48
C LEU A 31 4.39 -7.24 0.74
N ILE A 32 3.18 -7.70 1.06
CA ILE A 32 1.96 -7.30 0.34
C ILE A 32 1.48 -5.91 0.74
N PHE A 33 1.64 -5.51 2.01
CA PHE A 33 1.11 -4.26 2.55
C PHE A 33 1.74 -3.02 1.90
N PRO A 34 3.09 -2.88 1.83
CA PRO A 34 3.69 -1.74 1.15
C PRO A 34 3.37 -1.73 -0.35
N LEU A 35 3.32 -2.91 -0.99
CA LEU A 35 2.94 -3.02 -2.39
C LEU A 35 1.49 -2.56 -2.63
N ALA A 36 0.57 -2.93 -1.74
CA ALA A 36 -0.83 -2.51 -1.79
C ALA A 36 -0.98 -1.00 -1.55
N ILE A 37 -0.21 -0.41 -0.63
CA ILE A 37 -0.21 1.04 -0.38
C ILE A 37 0.27 1.80 -1.62
N VAL A 38 1.38 1.37 -2.23
CA VAL A 38 1.90 1.99 -3.45
C VAL A 38 0.91 1.83 -4.61
N GLY A 39 0.32 0.64 -4.76
CA GLY A 39 -0.72 0.41 -5.76
C GLY A 39 -1.95 1.30 -5.57
N ALA A 40 -2.43 1.44 -4.34
CA ALA A 40 -3.55 2.32 -4.01
C ALA A 40 -3.22 3.79 -4.26
N ALA A 41 -2.01 4.24 -3.92
CA ALA A 41 -1.56 5.60 -4.20
C ALA A 41 -1.51 5.91 -5.71
N LEU A 42 -1.04 4.96 -6.52
CA LEU A 42 -1.04 5.10 -7.98
C LEU A 42 -2.46 5.17 -8.55
N ILE A 43 -3.37 4.30 -8.11
CA ILE A 43 -4.77 4.32 -8.53
C ILE A 43 -5.43 5.65 -8.11
N PHE A 44 -5.18 6.11 -6.89
CA PHE A 44 -5.67 7.40 -6.40
C PHE A 44 -5.19 8.56 -7.28
N LEU A 45 -3.92 8.58 -7.66
CA LEU A 45 -3.36 9.60 -8.54
C LEU A 45 -4.06 9.59 -9.91
N VAL A 46 -4.17 8.43 -10.55
CA VAL A 46 -4.81 8.29 -11.87
C VAL A 46 -6.28 8.71 -11.83
N THR A 47 -7.03 8.26 -10.83
CA THR A 47 -8.45 8.62 -10.68
C THR A 47 -8.66 10.10 -10.37
N THR A 48 -7.78 10.70 -9.56
CA THR A 48 -7.81 12.14 -9.26
C THR A 48 -7.55 12.97 -10.51
N LEU A 49 -6.54 12.61 -11.31
CA LEU A 49 -6.28 13.27 -12.60
C LEU A 49 -7.47 13.13 -13.54
N TYR A 50 -8.03 11.92 -13.68
CA TYR A 50 -9.20 11.69 -14.50
C TYR A 50 -10.42 12.51 -14.06
N GLY A 51 -10.67 12.60 -12.76
CA GLY A 51 -11.71 13.46 -12.17
C GLY A 51 -11.47 14.94 -12.47
N ALA A 52 -10.23 15.41 -12.35
CA ALA A 52 -9.85 16.79 -12.64
C ALA A 52 -10.03 17.14 -14.12
N PHE A 53 -9.62 16.28 -15.05
CA PHE A 53 -9.86 16.47 -16.48
C PHE A 53 -11.36 16.43 -16.82
N THR A 54 -12.11 15.56 -16.18
CA THR A 54 -13.57 15.49 -16.35
C THR A 54 -14.24 16.76 -15.84
N TRP A 55 -13.76 17.34 -14.75
CA TRP A 55 -14.26 18.62 -14.23
C TRP A 55 -13.90 19.79 -15.15
N LEU A 56 -12.66 19.84 -15.67
CA LEU A 56 -12.20 20.91 -16.55
C LEU A 56 -12.93 20.90 -17.91
N THR A 57 -13.28 19.71 -18.41
CA THR A 57 -14.00 19.55 -19.69
C THR A 57 -15.53 19.58 -19.55
N ALA A 58 -16.07 19.63 -18.32
CA ALA A 58 -17.52 19.63 -18.06
C ALA A 58 -18.23 20.91 -18.54
N GLY A 59 -17.51 22.03 -18.69
CA GLY A 59 -18.08 23.30 -19.12
C GLY A 59 -19.22 23.80 -18.20
N SER A 60 -20.31 24.28 -18.79
CA SER A 60 -21.51 24.77 -18.08
C SER A 60 -22.59 23.71 -17.86
N GLU A 61 -22.38 22.46 -18.30
CA GLU A 61 -23.36 21.40 -18.11
C GLU A 61 -23.33 20.86 -16.67
N THR A 62 -24.39 21.15 -15.92
CA THR A 62 -24.57 20.76 -14.52
C THR A 62 -24.49 19.25 -14.28
N LYS A 63 -24.83 18.42 -15.27
CA LYS A 63 -24.68 16.96 -15.20
C LYS A 63 -23.22 16.52 -15.16
N ASN A 64 -22.37 17.15 -15.97
CA ASN A 64 -20.95 16.81 -16.06
C ASN A 64 -20.19 17.27 -14.81
N VAL A 65 -20.58 18.42 -14.25
CA VAL A 65 -20.05 18.91 -12.97
C VAL A 65 -20.41 17.96 -11.82
N GLN A 66 -21.65 17.50 -11.73
CA GLN A 66 -22.06 16.52 -10.72
C GLN A 66 -21.32 15.18 -10.87
N LYS A 67 -21.10 14.74 -12.12
CA LYS A 67 -20.32 13.53 -12.40
C LYS A 67 -18.87 13.68 -11.91
N ALA A 68 -18.24 14.81 -12.20
CA ALA A 68 -16.89 15.12 -11.73
C ALA A 68 -16.80 15.17 -10.19
N GLN A 69 -17.76 15.82 -9.52
CA GLN A 69 -17.83 15.83 -8.05
C GLN A 69 -17.93 14.42 -7.47
N LYS A 70 -18.73 13.54 -8.07
CA LYS A 70 -18.79 12.13 -7.64
C LYS A 70 -17.44 11.44 -7.78
N ILE A 71 -16.74 11.64 -8.90
CA ILE A 71 -15.39 11.07 -9.09
C ILE A 71 -14.44 11.54 -7.98
N PHE A 72 -14.44 12.84 -7.66
CA PHE A 72 -13.65 13.37 -6.55
C PHE A 72 -14.01 12.71 -5.21
N ILE A 73 -15.30 12.61 -4.88
CA ILE A 73 -15.77 11.99 -3.64
C ILE A 73 -15.31 10.52 -3.56
N PHE A 74 -15.42 9.76 -4.65
CA PHE A 74 -14.95 8.37 -4.70
C PHE A 74 -13.43 8.26 -4.58
N SER A 75 -12.66 9.16 -5.22
CA SER A 75 -11.20 9.20 -5.08
C SER A 75 -10.78 9.50 -3.64
N ILE A 76 -11.38 10.51 -3.00
CA ILE A 76 -11.12 10.83 -1.58
C ILE A 76 -11.52 9.65 -0.70
N LEU A 77 -12.70 9.05 -0.89
CA LEU A 77 -13.15 7.90 -0.12
C LEU A 77 -12.17 6.73 -0.21
N GLY A 78 -11.64 6.45 -1.40
CA GLY A 78 -10.62 5.41 -1.59
C GLY A 78 -9.36 5.66 -0.75
N LEU A 79 -8.86 6.90 -0.73
CA LEU A 79 -7.71 7.27 0.10
C LEU A 79 -8.02 7.14 1.60
N VAL A 80 -9.18 7.64 2.02
CA VAL A 80 -9.62 7.57 3.42
C VAL A 80 -9.71 6.11 3.89
N ILE A 81 -10.25 5.21 3.07
CA ILE A 81 -10.36 3.77 3.40
C ILE A 81 -8.98 3.15 3.64
N VAL A 82 -7.98 3.48 2.83
CA VAL A 82 -6.60 2.97 2.99
C VAL A 82 -6.00 3.43 4.32
N ILE A 83 -6.18 4.73 4.65
CA ILE A 83 -5.68 5.30 5.90
C ILE A 83 -6.39 4.66 7.10
N VAL A 84 -7.73 4.55 7.04
CA VAL A 84 -8.55 3.93 8.09
C VAL A 84 -8.18 2.46 8.28
N SER A 85 -7.89 1.74 7.20
CA SER A 85 -7.42 0.35 7.26
C SER A 85 -6.12 0.24 8.06
N TYR A 86 -5.13 1.10 7.78
CA TYR A 86 -3.87 1.11 8.54
C TYR A 86 -4.10 1.35 10.04
N VAL A 87 -4.91 2.36 10.37
CA VAL A 87 -5.24 2.70 11.76
C VAL A 87 -6.01 1.56 12.43
N ALA A 88 -6.96 0.93 11.74
CA ALA A 88 -7.76 -0.16 12.27
C ALA A 88 -6.89 -1.39 12.61
N VAL A 89 -5.96 -1.78 11.73
CA VAL A 89 -5.07 -2.91 12.01
C VAL A 89 -4.13 -2.59 13.18
N LYS A 90 -3.61 -1.36 13.27
CA LYS A 90 -2.80 -0.92 14.41
C LYS A 90 -3.60 -0.94 15.72
N LEU A 91 -4.85 -0.51 15.69
CA LEU A 91 -5.74 -0.50 16.85
C LEU A 91 -5.99 -1.92 17.38
N ILE A 92 -6.26 -2.87 16.47
CA ILE A 92 -6.41 -4.28 16.83
C ILE A 92 -5.12 -4.84 17.46
N GLY A 93 -3.96 -4.48 16.92
CA GLY A 93 -2.67 -4.87 17.50
C GLY A 93 -2.45 -4.40 18.92
N VAL A 94 -2.81 -3.13 19.20
CA VAL A 94 -2.73 -2.56 20.55
C VAL A 94 -3.67 -3.28 21.52
N ILE A 95 -4.91 -3.55 21.11
CA ILE A 95 -5.90 -4.25 21.94
C ILE A 95 -5.45 -5.68 22.27
N LEU A 96 -4.86 -6.36 21.30
CA LEU A 96 -4.37 -7.75 21.46
C LEU A 96 -2.96 -7.82 22.08
N ASN A 97 -2.37 -6.68 22.49
CA ASN A 97 -1.02 -6.55 23.05
C ASN A 97 0.09 -7.21 22.20
N ILE A 98 -0.14 -7.35 20.89
CA ILE A 98 0.80 -7.91 19.94
C ILE A 98 1.43 -6.76 19.14
N ASN A 99 2.76 -6.69 19.15
CA ASN A 99 3.48 -5.76 18.30
C ASN A 99 3.45 -6.30 16.86
N LEU A 100 2.47 -5.86 16.06
CA LEU A 100 2.45 -6.16 14.63
C LEU A 100 3.50 -5.28 13.93
N PRO A 101 4.50 -5.88 13.24
CA PRO A 101 5.37 -5.14 12.35
C PRO A 101 4.57 -4.80 11.08
N LEU A 102 3.92 -3.64 11.11
CA LEU A 102 3.25 -2.98 9.98
C LEU A 102 3.93 -1.65 9.71
#